data_AF-A0A7H8PNH1-F1
#
_entry.id   AF-A0A7H8PNH1-F1
#
_cell.length_a   1.000
_cell.length_b   1.000
_cell.length_c   1.000
_cell.angle_alpha   90.00
_cell.angle_beta   90.00
_cell.angle_gamma   90.00
#
_symmetry.space_group_name_H-M   'P 1'
#
loop_
_entity.id
_entity.type
_entity.pdbx_description
1 polymer ?
#
loop_
_entity_poly.entity_id
_entity_poly.type
_entity_poly.pdbx_seq_one_letter_code
_entity_poly.pdbx_strand_id
1 'polypeptide(L)'
;MKTFSIVLFLLIAQLNFGQTAKDYFNDEVKNAQRKTARSIMTALEKGATELAMNYFDNSINELKSNLSSVSSEISKVKAKSKLSIIIVFNQGYNIYRCRYYNESGELYQVDLFMSEGQPNSKVRKLKTKNSKVLKAEQKKRIKSNDAPPPPN
;
A
#
# COMPACT_ATOMS: atom_id res chain seq x y z
N MET A 1 12.14 43.08 -34.09
CA MET A 1 12.21 42.27 -32.84
C MET A 1 10.86 41.59 -32.60
N LYS A 2 10.56 40.46 -33.27
CA LYS A 2 9.28 39.72 -33.10
C LYS A 2 9.47 38.20 -32.94
N THR A 3 10.71 37.71 -32.94
CA THR A 3 11.03 36.28 -32.81
C THR A 3 11.25 35.84 -31.36
N PHE A 4 11.44 36.77 -30.43
CA PHE A 4 11.70 36.46 -29.01
C PHE A 4 10.45 35.97 -28.25
N SER A 5 9.24 36.22 -28.75
CA SER A 5 7.99 35.84 -28.06
C SER A 5 7.54 34.40 -28.33
N ILE A 6 7.91 33.80 -29.48
CA ILE A 6 7.44 32.45 -29.85
C ILE A 6 8.26 31.36 -29.14
N VAL A 7 9.54 31.61 -28.88
CA VAL A 7 10.43 30.66 -28.20
C VAL A 7 10.03 30.47 -26.72
N LEU A 8 9.54 31.52 -26.06
CA LEU A 8 9.12 31.45 -24.66
C LEU A 8 7.82 30.63 -24.48
N PHE A 9 6.91 30.67 -25.45
CA PHE A 9 5.64 29.94 -25.39
C PHE A 9 5.81 28.42 -25.57
N LEU A 10 6.77 28.01 -26.41
CA LEU A 10 7.10 26.59 -26.61
C LEU A 10 7.78 25.95 -25.38
N LEU A 11 8.57 26.73 -24.62
CA LEU A 11 9.24 26.26 -23.41
C LEU A 11 8.26 25.97 -22.26
N ILE A 12 7.22 26.80 -22.10
CA ILE A 12 6.18 26.62 -21.06
C ILE A 12 5.30 25.39 -21.36
N ALA A 13 5.05 25.08 -22.64
CA ALA A 13 4.29 23.90 -23.01
C ALA A 13 5.01 22.60 -22.63
N GLN A 14 6.33 22.51 -22.82
CA GLN A 14 7.11 21.31 -22.49
C GLN A 14 7.16 21.01 -20.98
N LEU A 15 7.15 22.04 -20.13
CA LEU A 15 7.17 21.88 -18.67
C LEU A 15 5.86 21.27 -18.14
N ASN A 16 4.72 21.61 -18.75
CA ASN A 16 3.42 21.05 -18.35
C ASN A 16 3.32 19.56 -18.70
N PHE A 17 3.75 19.14 -19.89
CA PHE A 17 3.74 17.71 -20.27
C PHE A 17 4.60 16.83 -19.36
N GLY A 18 5.76 17.33 -18.91
CA GLY A 18 6.65 16.59 -18.00
C GLY A 18 6.03 16.34 -16.62
N GLN A 19 5.25 17.29 -16.10
CA GLN A 19 4.53 17.12 -14.83
C GLN A 19 3.32 16.19 -14.99
N THR A 20 2.49 16.39 -16.02
CA THR A 20 1.30 15.54 -16.25
C THR A 20 1.67 14.08 -16.53
N ALA A 21 2.75 13.82 -17.27
CA ALA A 21 3.24 12.47 -17.53
C ALA A 21 3.77 11.79 -16.26
N LYS A 22 4.44 12.54 -15.38
CA LYS A 22 4.94 12.04 -14.09
C LYS A 22 3.79 11.66 -13.14
N ASP A 23 2.74 12.48 -13.10
CA ASP A 23 1.56 12.21 -12.26
C ASP A 23 0.74 11.02 -12.78
N TYR A 24 0.55 10.94 -14.11
CA TYR A 24 -0.11 9.79 -14.73
C TYR A 24 0.64 8.48 -14.48
N PHE A 25 1.97 8.48 -14.65
CA PHE A 25 2.81 7.31 -14.36
C PHE A 25 2.72 6.90 -12.89
N ASN A 26 2.67 7.87 -11.98
CA ASN A 26 2.53 7.60 -10.55
C ASN A 26 1.18 6.95 -10.22
N ASP A 27 0.09 7.40 -10.84
CA ASP A 27 -1.23 6.84 -10.61
C ASP A 27 -1.42 5.45 -11.25
N GLU A 28 -0.82 5.21 -12.42
CA GLU A 28 -0.76 3.89 -13.02
C GLU A 28 -0.01 2.89 -12.11
N VAL A 29 1.16 3.30 -11.61
CA VAL A 29 1.95 2.51 -10.64
C VAL A 29 1.11 2.19 -9.41
N LYS A 30 0.48 3.20 -8.79
CA LYS A 30 -0.36 3.01 -7.60
C LYS A 30 -1.52 2.07 -7.87
N ASN A 31 -2.16 2.17 -9.04
CA ASN A 31 -3.30 1.34 -9.40
C ASN A 31 -2.89 -0.12 -9.65
N ALA A 32 -1.78 -0.35 -10.37
CA ALA A 32 -1.24 -1.67 -10.60
C ALA A 32 -0.85 -2.36 -9.28
N GLN A 33 -0.08 -1.68 -8.44
CA GLN A 33 0.31 -2.19 -7.13
C GLN A 33 -0.89 -2.38 -6.18
N ARG A 34 -1.94 -1.54 -6.26
CA ARG A 34 -3.19 -1.75 -5.51
C ARG A 34 -3.91 -3.03 -5.94
N LYS A 35 -3.94 -3.34 -7.23
CA LYS A 35 -4.48 -4.61 -7.75
C LYS A 35 -3.65 -5.79 -7.22
N THR A 36 -2.32 -5.69 -7.25
CA THR A 36 -1.42 -6.70 -6.68
C THR A 36 -1.71 -6.95 -5.20
N ALA A 37 -1.81 -5.89 -4.39
CA ALA A 37 -2.16 -6.01 -2.97
C ALA A 37 -3.51 -6.71 -2.76
N ARG A 38 -4.54 -6.37 -3.55
CA ARG A 38 -5.86 -7.04 -3.51
C ARG A 38 -5.76 -8.53 -3.86
N SER A 39 -4.98 -8.89 -4.88
CA SER A 39 -4.79 -10.29 -5.29
C SER A 39 -4.11 -11.10 -4.20
N ILE A 40 -3.06 -10.54 -3.56
CA ILE A 40 -2.39 -11.16 -2.42
C ILE A 40 -3.39 -11.42 -1.28
N MET A 41 -4.15 -10.39 -0.87
CA MET A 41 -5.10 -10.54 0.24
C MET A 41 -6.20 -11.55 -0.08
N THR A 42 -6.74 -11.53 -1.31
CA THR A 42 -7.74 -12.51 -1.77
C THR A 42 -7.21 -13.94 -1.73
N ALA A 43 -5.96 -14.16 -2.16
CA ALA A 43 -5.33 -15.47 -2.11
C ALA A 43 -5.15 -15.94 -0.65
N LEU A 44 -4.69 -15.06 0.24
CA LEU A 44 -4.50 -15.38 1.65
C LEU A 44 -5.82 -15.65 2.38
N GLU A 45 -6.90 -14.94 2.07
CA GLU A 45 -8.24 -15.22 2.59
C GLU A 45 -8.77 -16.61 2.22
N LYS A 46 -8.37 -17.10 1.04
CA LYS A 46 -8.72 -18.43 0.52
C LYS A 46 -7.76 -19.54 0.97
N GLY A 47 -6.71 -19.21 1.72
CA GLY A 47 -5.67 -20.17 2.10
C GLY A 47 -4.69 -20.53 0.97
N ALA A 48 -4.75 -19.83 -0.16
CA ALA A 48 -3.91 -20.10 -1.34
C ALA A 48 -2.54 -19.41 -1.20
N THR A 49 -1.74 -19.84 -0.22
CA THR A 49 -0.44 -19.22 0.10
C THR A 49 0.55 -19.30 -1.06
N GLU A 50 0.56 -20.39 -1.82
CA GLU A 50 1.43 -20.56 -2.99
C GLU A 50 1.12 -19.56 -4.12
N LEU A 51 -0.17 -19.26 -4.34
CA LEU A 51 -0.55 -18.21 -5.29
C LEU A 51 -0.11 -16.82 -4.80
N ALA A 52 -0.19 -16.56 -3.50
CA ALA A 52 0.28 -15.31 -2.92
C ALA A 52 1.81 -15.16 -3.06
N MET A 53 2.58 -16.24 -2.90
CA MET A 53 4.04 -16.22 -3.01
C MET A 53 4.54 -15.66 -4.34
N ASN A 54 3.79 -15.87 -5.43
CA ASN A 54 4.14 -15.36 -6.76
C ASN A 54 4.30 -13.83 -6.82
N TYR A 55 3.80 -13.07 -5.84
CA TYR A 55 3.92 -11.62 -5.79
C TYR A 55 5.06 -11.10 -4.92
N PHE A 56 5.78 -11.99 -4.24
CA PHE A 56 6.86 -11.61 -3.32
C PHE A 56 8.23 -11.79 -3.95
N ASP A 57 9.20 -11.08 -3.41
CA ASP A 57 10.61 -11.27 -3.73
C ASP A 57 11.11 -12.58 -3.10
N ASN A 58 11.91 -13.34 -3.84
CA ASN A 58 12.45 -14.63 -3.39
C ASN A 58 13.46 -14.48 -2.24
N SER A 59 13.94 -13.27 -1.96
CA SER A 59 14.84 -12.96 -0.85
C SER A 59 14.17 -12.94 0.54
N ILE A 60 12.84 -13.07 0.63
CA ILE A 60 12.15 -13.11 1.92
C ILE A 60 12.28 -14.50 2.55
N ASN A 61 13.09 -14.58 3.60
CA ASN A 61 13.24 -15.80 4.39
C ASN A 61 11.89 -16.28 4.95
N GLU A 62 11.70 -17.60 4.95
CA GLU A 62 10.53 -18.27 5.52
C GLU A 62 9.18 -17.77 4.98
N LEU A 63 9.16 -17.21 3.76
CA LEU A 63 7.98 -16.59 3.17
C LEU A 63 6.74 -17.50 3.24
N LYS A 64 6.85 -18.78 2.86
CA LYS A 64 5.71 -19.72 2.89
C LYS A 64 5.15 -19.89 4.30
N SER A 65 6.01 -19.99 5.31
CA SER A 65 5.60 -20.09 6.73
C SER A 65 4.89 -18.80 7.17
N ASN A 66 5.50 -17.64 6.89
CA ASN A 66 4.94 -16.33 7.21
C ASN A 66 3.55 -16.12 6.57
N LEU A 67 3.40 -16.45 5.28
CA LEU A 67 2.12 -16.34 4.58
C LEU A 67 1.06 -17.32 5.13
N SER A 68 1.49 -18.51 5.55
CA SER A 68 0.60 -19.49 6.20
C SER A 68 0.10 -18.98 7.56
N SER A 69 0.98 -18.40 8.38
CA SER A 69 0.59 -17.75 9.63
C SER A 69 -0.35 -16.58 9.39
N VAL A 70 -0.07 -15.74 8.38
CA VAL A 70 -0.94 -14.62 8.01
C VAL A 70 -2.32 -15.11 7.58
N SER A 71 -2.39 -16.14 6.73
CA SER A 71 -3.66 -16.73 6.28
C SER A 71 -4.47 -17.32 7.45
N SER A 72 -3.79 -17.96 8.41
CA SER A 72 -4.40 -18.46 9.65
C SER A 72 -4.98 -17.33 10.51
N GLU A 73 -4.28 -16.20 10.66
CA GLU A 73 -4.82 -15.05 11.39
C GLU A 73 -6.01 -14.40 10.66
N ILE A 74 -5.94 -14.30 9.33
CA ILE A 74 -7.05 -13.79 8.52
C ILE A 74 -8.30 -14.66 8.67
N SER A 75 -8.17 -15.99 8.66
CA SER A 75 -9.32 -16.90 8.78
C SER A 75 -10.09 -16.71 10.09
N LYS A 76 -9.41 -16.32 11.18
CA LYS A 76 -10.01 -16.03 12.49
C LYS A 76 -10.84 -14.74 12.52
N VAL A 77 -10.55 -13.79 11.63
CA VAL A 77 -11.16 -12.45 11.67
C VAL A 77 -12.05 -12.13 10.47
N LYS A 78 -11.83 -12.74 9.30
CA LYS A 78 -12.48 -12.37 8.04
C LYS A 78 -14.00 -12.44 8.07
N ALA A 79 -14.59 -13.42 8.78
CA ALA A 79 -16.04 -13.61 8.82
C ALA A 79 -16.80 -12.49 9.55
N LYS A 80 -16.11 -11.71 10.39
CA LYS A 80 -16.70 -10.68 11.26
C LYS A 80 -16.10 -9.29 11.05
N SER A 81 -15.43 -9.08 9.91
CA SER A 81 -14.72 -7.85 9.60
C SER A 81 -14.81 -7.49 8.13
N LYS A 82 -14.48 -6.25 7.81
CA LYS A 82 -14.30 -5.75 6.46
C LYS A 82 -12.83 -5.49 6.21
N LEU A 83 -12.38 -5.73 4.98
CA LEU A 83 -11.03 -5.42 4.53
C LEU A 83 -10.97 -4.00 3.96
N SER A 84 -10.05 -3.18 4.46
CA SER A 84 -9.64 -1.90 3.87
C SER A 84 -8.20 -2.00 3.37
N ILE A 85 -7.92 -1.39 2.21
CA ILE A 85 -6.57 -1.32 1.65
C ILE A 85 -6.28 0.14 1.31
N ILE A 86 -5.35 0.74 2.06
CA ILE A 86 -4.91 2.12 1.85
C ILE A 86 -3.42 2.16 1.50
N ILE A 87 -3.01 3.19 0.79
CA ILE A 87 -1.59 3.45 0.52
C ILE A 87 -1.06 4.39 1.60
N VAL A 88 0.11 4.05 2.15
CA VAL A 88 0.87 4.88 3.09
C VAL A 88 2.24 5.10 2.46
N PHE A 89 2.58 6.35 2.18
CA PHE A 89 3.86 6.69 1.57
C PHE A 89 4.96 6.67 2.63
N ASN A 90 6.06 5.99 2.32
CA ASN A 90 7.30 6.04 3.09
C ASN A 90 8.46 6.13 2.09
N GLN A 91 9.52 6.87 2.42
CA GLN A 91 10.64 7.11 1.51
C GLN A 91 11.14 5.78 0.90
N GLY A 92 11.04 5.66 -0.42
CA GLY A 92 11.47 4.48 -1.20
C GLY A 92 10.45 3.33 -1.35
N TYR A 93 9.29 3.39 -0.69
CA TYR A 93 8.27 2.35 -0.77
C TYR A 93 6.83 2.90 -0.81
N ASN A 94 6.01 2.29 -1.67
CA ASN A 94 4.57 2.32 -1.55
C ASN A 94 4.13 1.21 -0.58
N ILE A 95 3.66 1.60 0.61
CA ILE A 95 3.17 0.64 1.62
C ILE A 95 1.67 0.48 1.44
N TYR A 96 1.25 -0.73 1.07
CA TYR A 96 -0.16 -1.09 1.01
C TYR A 96 -0.57 -1.69 2.35
N ARG A 97 -1.30 -0.89 3.13
CA ARG A 97 -1.79 -1.26 4.44
C ARG A 97 -3.17 -1.88 4.31
N CYS A 98 -3.22 -3.18 4.49
CA CYS A 98 -4.42 -4.00 4.47
C CYS A 98 -4.91 -4.20 5.91
N ARG A 99 -6.10 -3.69 6.27
CA ARG A 99 -6.66 -3.79 7.62
C ARG A 99 -8.01 -4.51 7.62
N TYR A 100 -8.14 -5.49 8.49
CA TYR A 100 -9.42 -6.07 8.89
C TYR A 100 -9.97 -5.30 10.08
N TYR A 101 -11.17 -4.74 9.96
CA TYR A 101 -11.81 -3.94 11.00
C TYR A 101 -13.30 -4.23 11.11
N ASN A 102 -13.87 -3.93 12.27
CA ASN A 102 -15.30 -3.94 12.52
C ASN A 102 -15.69 -2.81 13.47
N GLU A 103 -16.92 -2.83 13.99
CA GLU A 103 -17.43 -1.81 14.93
C GLU A 103 -16.61 -1.72 16.23
N SER A 104 -15.98 -2.82 16.66
CA SER A 104 -15.09 -2.86 17.82
C SER A 104 -13.68 -2.34 17.53
N GLY A 105 -13.37 -2.00 16.28
CA GLY A 105 -12.10 -1.42 15.84
C GLY A 105 -11.28 -2.32 14.92
N GLU A 106 -9.97 -2.05 14.88
CA GLU A 106 -9.01 -2.77 14.01
C GLU A 106 -8.61 -4.10 14.65
N LEU A 107 -8.72 -5.19 13.88
CA LEU A 107 -8.50 -6.56 14.36
C LEU A 107 -7.15 -7.13 13.93
N TYR A 108 -6.77 -6.86 12.68
CA TYR A 108 -5.54 -7.37 12.10
C TYR A 108 -5.07 -6.46 10.95
N GLN A 109 -3.76 -6.31 10.80
CA GLN A 109 -3.15 -5.51 9.75
C GLN A 109 -2.03 -6.30 9.07
N VAL A 110 -1.96 -6.17 7.74
CA VAL A 110 -0.84 -6.63 6.91
C VAL A 110 -0.35 -5.42 6.10
N ASP A 111 0.91 -5.04 6.28
CA ASP A 111 1.57 -3.99 5.49
C ASP A 111 2.48 -4.65 4.44
N LEU A 112 2.20 -4.38 3.16
CA LEU A 112 2.96 -4.88 2.01
C LEU A 112 3.84 -3.75 1.46
N PHE A 113 5.16 -3.97 1.40
CA PHE A 113 6.12 -2.97 0.96
C PHE A 113 6.53 -3.25 -0.49
N MET A 114 6.16 -2.33 -1.37
CA MET A 114 6.46 -2.37 -2.81
C MET A 114 7.33 -1.17 -3.19
N SER A 115 8.30 -1.36 -4.09
CA SER A 115 9.17 -0.28 -4.54
C SER A 115 8.38 0.84 -5.20
N GLU A 116 8.75 2.10 -4.92
CA GLU A 116 8.17 3.25 -5.61
C GLU A 116 8.51 3.23 -7.11
N GLY A 117 7.60 3.73 -7.96
CA GLY A 117 7.84 3.92 -9.40
C GLY A 117 7.83 2.67 -10.28
N GLN A 118 7.56 1.48 -9.75
CA GLN A 118 7.51 0.23 -10.53
C GLN A 118 6.12 -0.44 -10.43
N PRO A 119 5.30 -0.45 -11.50
CA PRO A 119 3.92 -0.94 -11.43
C PRO A 119 3.84 -2.43 -11.08
N ASN A 120 4.83 -3.21 -11.54
CA ASN A 120 4.93 -4.66 -11.33
C ASN A 120 5.93 -5.04 -10.22
N SER A 121 6.22 -4.13 -9.29
CA SER A 121 7.16 -4.40 -8.20
C SER A 121 6.69 -5.59 -7.35
N LYS A 122 7.60 -6.52 -7.07
CA LYS A 122 7.37 -7.56 -6.06
C LYS A 122 7.30 -6.95 -4.66
N VAL A 123 6.58 -7.60 -3.76
CA VAL A 123 6.60 -7.26 -2.34
C VAL A 123 7.94 -7.67 -1.75
N ARG A 124 8.72 -6.70 -1.25
CA ARG A 124 10.05 -6.91 -0.67
C ARG A 124 10.02 -7.13 0.83
N LYS A 125 8.94 -6.71 1.49
CA LYS A 125 8.77 -6.83 2.92
C LYS A 125 7.30 -6.95 3.27
N LEU A 126 7.01 -7.74 4.30
CA LEU A 126 5.70 -7.89 4.90
C LEU A 126 5.82 -7.62 6.40
N LYS A 127 4.88 -6.86 6.95
CA LYS A 127 4.75 -6.68 8.40
C LYS A 127 3.31 -6.91 8.81
N THR A 128 3.09 -7.45 10.00
CA THR A 128 1.77 -7.70 10.55
C THR A 128 1.58 -7.01 11.89
N LYS A 129 0.33 -6.69 12.23
CA LYS A 129 -0.05 -6.22 13.57
C LYS A 129 -1.34 -6.89 13.99
N ASN A 130 -1.37 -7.39 15.22
CA ASN A 130 -2.59 -7.91 15.83
C ASN A 130 -3.39 -6.81 16.53
N SER A 131 -4.60 -7.15 16.95
CA SER A 131 -5.52 -6.23 17.63
C SER A 131 -4.93 -5.57 18.88
N LYS A 132 -4.06 -6.26 19.64
CA LYS A 132 -3.42 -5.69 20.85
C LYS A 132 -2.49 -4.53 20.48
N VAL A 133 -1.63 -4.74 19.48
CA VAL A 133 -0.71 -3.71 18.97
C VAL A 133 -1.49 -2.54 18.38
N LEU A 134 -2.51 -2.83 17.56
CA LEU A 134 -3.33 -1.79 16.91
C LEU A 134 -4.08 -0.92 17.92
N LYS A 135 -4.70 -1.53 18.95
CA LYS A 135 -5.35 -0.80 20.05
C LYS A 135 -4.37 0.06 20.84
N ALA A 136 -3.15 -0.43 21.08
CA ALA A 136 -2.12 0.36 21.76
C ALA A 136 -1.68 1.58 20.92
N GLU A 137 -1.52 1.41 19.60
CA GLU A 137 -1.22 2.52 18.69
C GLU A 137 -2.35 3.54 18.62
N GLN A 138 -3.60 3.09 18.56
CA GLN A 138 -4.77 3.97 18.56
C GLN A 138 -4.83 4.80 19.84
N LYS A 139 -4.62 4.18 21.01
CA LYS A 139 -4.56 4.89 22.30
C LYS A 139 -3.44 5.93 22.33
N LYS A 140 -2.26 5.61 21.76
CA LYS A 140 -1.15 6.56 21.66
C LYS A 140 -1.50 7.77 20.78
N ARG A 141 -2.15 7.56 19.63
CA ARG A 141 -2.59 8.66 18.74
C ARG A 141 -3.59 9.58 19.43
N ILE A 142 -4.57 9.02 20.13
CA ILE A 142 -5.56 9.81 20.89
C ILE A 142 -4.88 10.63 22.01
N LYS A 143 -3.88 10.07 22.68
CA LYS A 143 -3.16 10.76 23.77
C LYS A 143 -2.17 11.82 23.32
N SER A 144 -1.69 11.76 22.07
CA SER A 144 -0.61 12.64 21.58
C SER A 144 -1.11 13.96 21.00
N ASN A 145 -2.43 14.19 20.90
CA ASN A 145 -2.99 15.33 20.14
C ASN A 145 -2.47 15.43 18.69
N ASP A 146 -1.90 14.36 18.14
CA ASP A 146 -1.62 14.20 16.71
C ASP A 146 -2.95 13.99 15.97
N ALA A 147 -3.77 15.04 15.92
CA ALA A 147 -4.86 15.11 14.96
C ALA A 147 -4.23 14.98 13.57
N PRO A 148 -4.80 14.15 12.68
CA PRO A 148 -4.33 14.14 11.29
C PRO A 148 -4.42 15.58 10.76
N PRO A 149 -3.41 16.05 9.98
CA PRO A 149 -3.48 17.37 9.38
C PRO A 149 -4.82 17.50 8.63
N PRO A 150 -5.48 18.67 8.71
CA PRO A 150 -6.73 18.88 8.00
C PRO A 150 -6.52 18.56 6.51
N PRO A 151 -7.54 18.02 5.81
CA PRO A 151 -7.43 17.78 4.38
C PRO A 151 -7.10 19.10 3.67
N ASN A 152 -6.02 19.10 2.87
CA ASN A 152 -5.68 20.19 1.97
C ASN A 152 -6.70 20.31 0.84
#